data_AF-A0A0Q4R373-F1
#
_entry.id   AF-A0A0Q4R373-F1
#
_cell.length_a   1.000
_cell.length_b   1.000
_cell.length_c   1.000
_cell.angle_alpha   90.00
_cell.angle_beta   90.00
_cell.angle_gamma   90.00
#
_symmetry.space_group_name_H-M   'P 1'
#
loop_
_entity.id
_entity.type
_entity.pdbx_description
1 polymer ?
#
loop_
_entity_poly.entity_id
_entity_poly.type
_entity_poly.pdbx_seq_one_letter_code
_entity_poly.pdbx_strand_id
1 'polypeptide(L)'
;MRIRTWSLTLIIGLCLSLFPISLWAAVSVNPVTGSIHPGSQINITGTSDLSEVIIKVYRPDRSILYFNVAKVSNGTYSDTITLGANEVVGTYEINVGQADQISSTNVVVTTSTTTAAPVANPASGAVAAGTNVTLSSSTAGAAIYYTTNGSNPTTSSTLYSGPIVVSSALTIKAIAVANGKANSEVMSASYTISASTGGGGAVGGGGSTTVPSTDKVISTNGNLTLPVGKAGEVSLNSEVIVSIPANATAKELIISITKLQNVQGLLTNKETLASSVFEILKNFTENFSNPVTLTFTFNKASLKSNQKASVFYFDEGKKAWVEVGGTFSGNQITVAVDHFTKYAVMAVAQPIVDPINPAQEFNDIFGHWAEANIKKAIGAGIVSGYPDGSFKPNATVTRAEFAVMLMNTLKPEEEGPALTFTDTATIGAWAQKAVAQAVQAGITKGYADGAFHPNAQITRAEMTAMLANAAGIPADENAATGFADDKDIPAWAKSGVAYAKQAGIVQGKGDNQFAPQAYTTRAEAVTVLLNILALQSK
;
A
#
# COMPACT_ATOMS: atom_id res chain seq x y z
N MET A 1 -25.62 88.74 -28.07
CA MET A 1 -26.89 88.74 -28.82
C MET A 1 -26.65 88.03 -30.15
N ARG A 2 -27.35 86.91 -30.44
CA ARG A 2 -27.31 86.13 -31.70
C ARG A 2 -25.96 85.47 -32.06
N ILE A 3 -25.88 84.45 -32.93
CA ILE A 3 -26.59 83.14 -32.98
C ILE A 3 -25.74 82.17 -33.84
N ARG A 4 -25.90 80.86 -33.61
CA ARG A 4 -25.39 79.71 -34.39
C ARG A 4 -25.21 79.91 -35.91
N THR A 5 -24.23 79.20 -36.48
CA THR A 5 -24.48 78.18 -37.52
C THR A 5 -23.45 77.05 -37.43
N TRP A 6 -23.91 75.80 -37.54
CA TRP A 6 -23.07 74.63 -37.85
C TRP A 6 -23.02 74.45 -39.36
N SER A 7 -21.95 73.84 -39.88
CA SER A 7 -22.05 72.92 -41.03
C SER A 7 -20.92 71.91 -41.01
N LEU A 8 -21.28 70.66 -41.30
CA LEU A 8 -20.42 69.47 -41.30
C LEU A 8 -19.76 69.29 -42.68
N THR A 9 -18.82 68.34 -42.76
CA THR A 9 -18.38 67.59 -43.96
C THR A 9 -17.02 67.97 -44.57
N LEU A 10 -16.30 66.92 -45.00
CA LEU A 10 -15.06 66.89 -45.78
C LEU A 10 -13.72 67.10 -45.03
N ILE A 11 -13.26 66.04 -44.35
CA ILE A 11 -11.99 65.30 -44.59
C ILE A 11 -11.98 64.10 -43.62
N ILE A 12 -12.70 63.03 -44.00
CA ILE A 12 -12.56 61.69 -43.43
C ILE A 12 -12.51 60.77 -44.66
N GLY A 13 -11.30 60.48 -45.15
CA GLY A 13 -11.17 59.83 -46.45
C GLY A 13 -9.78 59.72 -47.06
N LEU A 14 -8.69 59.63 -46.27
CA LEU A 14 -7.43 59.05 -46.77
C LEU A 14 -6.43 58.64 -45.66
N CYS A 15 -6.82 57.73 -44.76
CA CYS A 15 -5.85 56.98 -43.93
C CYS A 15 -6.44 55.68 -43.37
N LEU A 16 -7.13 54.91 -44.23
CA LEU A 16 -7.90 53.73 -43.82
C LEU A 16 -7.66 52.53 -44.76
N SER A 17 -6.38 52.21 -44.96
CA SER A 17 -5.88 50.95 -45.48
C SER A 17 -4.42 50.76 -45.08
N LEU A 18 -3.97 49.51 -44.91
CA LEU A 18 -2.58 49.12 -44.58
C LEU A 18 -2.08 49.35 -43.14
N PHE A 19 -2.92 49.12 -42.14
CA PHE A 19 -2.47 48.33 -41.00
C PHE A 19 -3.20 46.98 -41.04
N PRO A 20 -2.50 45.84 -41.16
CA PRO A 20 -3.12 44.57 -40.83
C PRO A 20 -3.46 44.64 -39.34
N ILE A 21 -4.75 44.64 -39.02
CA ILE A 21 -5.18 44.25 -37.68
C ILE A 21 -4.83 42.78 -37.58
N SER A 22 -3.64 42.48 -37.06
CA SER A 22 -3.34 41.15 -36.54
C SER A 22 -4.36 40.91 -35.44
N LEU A 23 -5.39 40.12 -35.76
CA LEU A 23 -6.23 39.50 -34.77
C LEU A 23 -5.30 38.59 -33.97
N TRP A 24 -4.76 39.07 -32.85
CA TRP A 24 -3.91 38.27 -31.97
C TRP A 24 -4.78 37.13 -31.46
N ALA A 25 -4.62 35.90 -31.95
CA ALA A 25 -5.42 34.80 -31.43
C ALA A 25 -4.85 34.42 -30.07
N ALA A 26 -5.53 34.92 -29.04
CA ALA A 26 -5.15 34.69 -27.66
C ALA A 26 -5.20 33.19 -27.33
N VAL A 27 -4.33 32.76 -26.41
CA VAL A 27 -4.46 31.46 -25.75
C VAL A 27 -5.88 31.35 -25.16
N SER A 28 -6.57 30.26 -25.48
CA SER A 28 -7.87 29.92 -24.89
C SER A 28 -7.78 28.57 -24.19
N VAL A 29 -8.54 28.38 -23.12
CA VAL A 29 -8.75 27.08 -22.47
C VAL A 29 -10.25 26.79 -22.38
N ASN A 30 -10.66 25.62 -22.84
CA ASN A 30 -12.05 25.20 -22.85
C ASN A 30 -12.53 24.86 -21.42
N PRO A 31 -13.79 25.17 -21.06
CA PRO A 31 -14.37 24.71 -19.79
C PRO A 31 -14.35 23.18 -19.67
N VAL A 32 -13.92 22.67 -18.52
CA VAL A 32 -14.06 21.25 -18.18
C VAL A 32 -15.53 20.96 -17.90
N THR A 33 -16.07 19.91 -18.51
CA THR A 33 -17.48 19.53 -18.38
C THR A 33 -17.62 18.12 -17.80
N GLY A 34 -18.75 17.86 -17.12
CA GLY A 34 -19.04 16.61 -16.44
C GLY A 34 -18.76 16.64 -14.94
N SER A 35 -19.16 15.58 -14.23
CA SER A 35 -18.92 15.43 -12.80
C SER A 35 -17.51 14.93 -12.55
N ILE A 36 -16.66 15.76 -11.94
CA ILE A 36 -15.30 15.40 -11.57
C ILE A 36 -15.26 15.03 -10.08
N HIS A 37 -14.60 13.92 -9.78
CA HIS A 37 -14.38 13.40 -8.43
C HIS A 37 -12.95 12.80 -8.33
N PRO A 38 -12.40 12.53 -7.13
CA PRO A 38 -11.10 11.87 -7.00
C PRO A 38 -11.03 10.58 -7.84
N GLY A 39 -9.91 10.36 -8.54
CA GLY A 39 -9.76 9.31 -9.55
C GLY A 39 -10.27 9.65 -10.97
N SER A 40 -10.99 10.77 -11.17
CA SER A 40 -11.40 11.22 -12.52
C SER A 40 -10.20 11.64 -13.38
N GLN A 41 -10.36 11.55 -14.69
CA GLN A 41 -9.52 12.26 -15.65
C GLN A 41 -10.10 13.65 -15.93
N ILE A 42 -9.22 14.64 -16.10
CA ILE A 42 -9.54 15.98 -16.58
C ILE A 42 -8.81 16.16 -17.92
N ASN A 43 -9.59 16.38 -18.98
CA ASN A 43 -9.06 16.70 -20.31
C ASN A 43 -8.99 18.22 -20.46
N ILE A 44 -7.78 18.73 -20.61
CA ILE A 44 -7.47 20.15 -20.74
C ILE A 44 -7.23 20.41 -22.24
N THR A 45 -8.11 21.20 -22.86
CA THR A 45 -8.05 21.47 -24.30
C THR A 45 -8.23 22.96 -24.57
N GLY A 46 -7.76 23.45 -25.72
CA GLY A 46 -7.95 24.83 -26.12
C GLY A 46 -7.23 25.19 -27.42
N THR A 47 -7.14 26.49 -27.69
CA THR A 47 -6.49 27.03 -28.89
C THR A 47 -5.33 27.96 -28.53
N SER A 48 -4.35 28.09 -29.42
CA SER A 48 -3.22 29.02 -29.28
C SER A 48 -2.51 29.22 -30.62
N ASP A 49 -1.94 30.41 -30.85
CA ASP A 49 -1.00 30.68 -31.95
C ASP A 49 0.47 30.38 -31.58
N LEU A 50 0.75 30.05 -30.31
CA LEU A 50 2.09 29.65 -29.85
C LEU A 50 2.43 28.25 -30.37
N SER A 51 3.72 27.89 -30.41
CA SER A 51 4.16 26.51 -30.73
C SER A 51 3.91 25.51 -29.59
N GLU A 52 3.78 26.03 -28.37
CA GLU A 52 3.56 25.27 -27.13
C GLU A 52 2.90 26.18 -26.08
N VAL A 53 2.21 25.56 -25.11
CA VAL A 53 1.61 26.22 -23.96
C VAL A 53 2.03 25.52 -22.67
N ILE A 54 2.26 26.29 -21.60
CA ILE A 54 2.50 25.73 -20.27
C ILE A 54 1.15 25.55 -19.60
N ILE A 55 0.85 24.34 -19.13
CA ILE A 55 -0.36 24.01 -18.38
C ILE A 55 0.01 23.88 -16.90
N LYS A 56 -0.71 24.59 -16.03
CA LYS A 56 -0.61 24.49 -14.58
C LYS A 56 -1.97 24.24 -13.97
N VAL A 57 -2.10 23.20 -13.14
CA VAL A 57 -3.30 22.94 -12.35
C VAL A 57 -2.98 23.16 -10.89
N TYR A 58 -3.74 24.05 -10.26
CA TYR A 58 -3.64 24.38 -8.84
C TYR A 58 -4.78 23.74 -8.05
N ARG A 59 -4.44 23.21 -6.88
CA ARG A 59 -5.39 22.75 -5.86
C ARG A 59 -6.11 23.94 -5.19
N PRO A 60 -7.19 23.69 -4.43
CA PRO A 60 -7.87 24.71 -3.63
C PRO A 60 -6.95 25.46 -2.65
N ASP A 61 -5.86 24.84 -2.18
CA ASP A 61 -4.84 25.45 -1.31
C ASP A 61 -3.75 26.23 -2.06
N ARG A 62 -3.88 26.36 -3.39
CA ARG A 62 -2.90 26.94 -4.33
C ARG A 62 -1.59 26.16 -4.48
N SER A 63 -1.47 24.95 -3.94
CA SER A 63 -0.38 24.04 -4.31
C SER A 63 -0.52 23.60 -5.77
N ILE A 64 0.60 23.39 -6.46
CA ILE A 64 0.59 22.85 -7.82
C ILE A 64 0.28 21.35 -7.73
N LEU A 65 -0.81 20.93 -8.38
CA LEU A 65 -1.10 19.52 -8.66
C LEU A 65 -0.38 19.06 -9.93
N TYR A 66 -0.36 19.91 -10.96
CA TYR A 66 0.13 19.54 -12.29
C TYR A 66 0.92 20.67 -12.94
N PHE A 67 1.98 20.30 -13.65
CA PHE A 67 2.74 21.17 -14.53
C PHE A 67 3.16 20.36 -15.76
N ASN A 68 2.85 20.84 -16.96
CA ASN A 68 3.33 20.25 -18.21
C ASN A 68 3.47 21.31 -19.31
N VAL A 69 4.17 20.97 -20.39
CA VAL A 69 4.28 21.77 -21.61
C VAL A 69 3.61 21.00 -22.76
N ALA A 70 2.46 21.49 -23.20
CA ALA A 70 1.70 20.88 -24.29
C ALA A 70 2.08 21.54 -25.63
N LYS A 71 2.44 20.72 -26.62
CA LYS A 71 2.66 21.21 -27.99
C LYS A 71 1.34 21.61 -28.64
N VAL A 72 1.38 22.72 -29.36
CA VAL A 72 0.26 23.19 -30.18
C VAL A 72 0.42 22.62 -31.58
N SER A 73 -0.65 22.03 -32.12
CA SER A 73 -0.71 21.48 -33.47
C SER A 73 -1.98 22.00 -34.15
N ASN A 74 -1.83 22.56 -35.36
CA ASN A 74 -2.91 23.19 -36.13
C ASN A 74 -3.75 24.19 -35.30
N GLY A 75 -3.09 24.99 -34.45
CA GLY A 75 -3.73 26.00 -33.59
C GLY A 75 -4.45 25.45 -32.35
N THR A 76 -4.32 24.15 -32.05
CA THR A 76 -4.99 23.46 -30.94
C THR A 76 -4.00 22.73 -30.03
N TYR A 77 -4.34 22.58 -28.76
CA TYR A 77 -3.61 21.73 -27.82
C TYR A 77 -4.56 20.85 -27.00
N SER A 78 -4.03 19.74 -26.49
CA SER A 78 -4.73 18.83 -25.58
C SER A 78 -3.75 18.20 -24.62
N ASP A 79 -4.16 18.04 -23.36
CA ASP A 79 -3.44 17.32 -22.32
C ASP A 79 -4.43 16.68 -21.32
N THR A 80 -4.00 15.67 -20.58
CA THR A 80 -4.86 14.92 -19.65
C THR A 80 -4.14 14.64 -18.34
N ILE A 81 -4.74 15.08 -17.23
CA ILE A 81 -4.37 14.66 -15.89
C ILE A 81 -5.38 13.64 -15.35
N THR A 82 -4.89 12.62 -14.65
CA THR A 82 -5.72 11.76 -13.79
C THR A 82 -5.55 12.22 -12.34
N LEU A 83 -6.65 12.55 -11.67
CA LEU A 83 -6.64 12.91 -10.24
C LEU A 83 -6.32 11.68 -9.39
N GLY A 84 -5.62 11.88 -8.25
CA GLY A 84 -5.43 10.82 -7.28
C GLY A 84 -6.76 10.28 -6.72
N ALA A 85 -6.80 9.01 -6.32
CA ALA A 85 -7.99 8.40 -5.71
C ALA A 85 -8.39 9.08 -4.37
N ASN A 86 -7.42 9.71 -3.70
CA ASN A 86 -7.60 10.48 -2.45
C ASN A 86 -7.33 11.99 -2.67
N GLU A 87 -7.52 12.48 -3.90
CA GLU A 87 -7.31 13.89 -4.23
C GLU A 87 -8.32 14.81 -3.50
N VAL A 88 -7.94 16.05 -3.25
CA VAL A 88 -8.73 16.99 -2.43
C VAL A 88 -10.02 17.38 -3.16
N VAL A 89 -11.12 17.49 -2.41
CA VAL A 89 -12.42 17.99 -2.91
C VAL A 89 -12.43 19.52 -2.86
N GLY A 90 -12.86 20.17 -3.95
CA GLY A 90 -12.91 21.64 -4.03
C GLY A 90 -12.75 22.17 -5.45
N THR A 91 -12.59 23.49 -5.59
CA THR A 91 -12.36 24.15 -6.88
C THR A 91 -10.87 24.19 -7.21
N TYR A 92 -10.52 23.64 -8.37
CA TYR A 92 -9.19 23.64 -8.96
C TYR A 92 -9.12 24.71 -10.05
N GLU A 93 -8.00 25.41 -10.13
CA GLU A 93 -7.73 26.45 -11.13
C GLU A 93 -6.75 25.89 -12.19
N ILE A 94 -7.12 25.99 -13.46
CA ILE A 94 -6.33 25.52 -14.60
C ILE A 94 -5.88 26.74 -15.40
N ASN A 95 -4.57 27.02 -15.38
CA ASN A 95 -3.95 28.13 -16.09
C ASN A 95 -3.11 27.61 -17.24
N VAL A 96 -3.36 28.12 -18.44
CA VAL A 96 -2.69 27.68 -19.67
C VAL A 96 -2.14 28.88 -20.45
N GLY A 97 -0.87 28.81 -20.88
CA GLY A 97 -0.27 29.82 -21.75
C GLY A 97 1.23 30.02 -21.52
N GLN A 98 1.76 31.16 -21.99
CA GLN A 98 3.15 31.58 -21.77
C GLN A 98 3.22 33.10 -21.60
N ALA A 99 4.18 33.57 -20.78
CA ALA A 99 4.44 34.98 -20.50
C ALA A 99 3.17 35.79 -20.14
N ASP A 100 2.77 36.73 -21.00
CA ASP A 100 1.61 37.60 -20.87
C ASP A 100 0.32 37.01 -21.49
N GLN A 101 0.43 35.95 -22.29
CA GLN A 101 -0.71 35.25 -22.89
C GLN A 101 -1.12 34.05 -22.02
N ILE A 102 -1.95 34.30 -20.99
CA ILE A 102 -2.49 33.27 -20.09
C ILE A 102 -4.01 33.26 -20.15
N SER A 103 -4.57 32.05 -20.23
CA SER A 103 -6.01 31.75 -20.14
C SER A 103 -6.29 30.87 -18.93
N SER A 104 -7.44 31.05 -18.29
CA SER A 104 -7.79 30.39 -17.03
C SER A 104 -9.19 29.77 -17.07
N THR A 105 -9.34 28.57 -16.50
CA THR A 105 -10.64 27.95 -16.26
C THR A 105 -10.65 27.21 -14.92
N ASN A 106 -11.84 26.98 -14.37
CA ASN A 106 -12.02 26.30 -13.10
C ASN A 106 -12.73 24.96 -13.28
N VAL A 107 -12.39 23.99 -12.43
CA VAL A 107 -13.08 22.70 -12.34
C VAL A 107 -13.38 22.37 -10.89
N VAL A 108 -14.62 21.95 -10.61
CA VAL A 108 -15.04 21.59 -9.25
C VAL A 108 -14.96 20.07 -9.09
N VAL A 109 -14.07 19.63 -8.21
CA VAL A 109 -13.96 18.23 -7.78
C VAL A 109 -14.91 18.01 -6.62
N THR A 110 -15.77 17.00 -6.71
CA THR A 110 -16.82 16.67 -5.74
C THR A 110 -16.67 15.23 -5.21
N THR A 111 -17.36 14.88 -4.13
CA THR A 111 -17.39 13.51 -3.63
C THR A 111 -18.25 12.61 -4.54
N SER A 112 -17.76 11.42 -4.87
CA SER A 112 -18.56 10.45 -5.62
C SER A 112 -19.70 9.91 -4.76
N THR A 113 -20.94 9.94 -5.27
CA THR A 113 -22.09 9.33 -4.59
C THR A 113 -22.39 7.96 -5.20
N THR A 114 -22.40 6.93 -4.37
CA THR A 114 -22.64 5.53 -4.76
C THR A 114 -24.12 5.18 -4.66
N THR A 115 -24.53 4.19 -5.46
CA THR A 115 -25.86 3.54 -5.34
C THR A 115 -25.83 2.56 -4.17
N ALA A 116 -26.92 2.49 -3.39
CA ALA A 116 -26.99 1.56 -2.25
C ALA A 116 -27.07 0.09 -2.73
N ALA A 117 -26.27 -0.79 -2.12
CA ALA A 117 -26.22 -2.21 -2.48
C ALA A 117 -27.59 -2.90 -2.35
N PRO A 118 -27.91 -3.87 -3.22
CA PRO A 118 -29.08 -4.72 -3.03
C PRO A 118 -29.02 -5.47 -1.69
N VAL A 119 -30.18 -5.87 -1.19
CA VAL A 119 -30.36 -6.77 -0.04
C VAL A 119 -31.25 -7.93 -0.47
N ALA A 120 -30.85 -9.16 -0.09
CA ALA A 120 -31.59 -10.37 -0.36
C ALA A 120 -32.47 -10.77 0.84
N ASN A 121 -33.71 -11.19 0.56
CA ASN A 121 -34.68 -11.66 1.56
C ASN A 121 -35.36 -12.97 1.09
N PRO A 122 -35.23 -14.10 1.79
CA PRO A 122 -34.49 -14.29 3.06
C PRO A 122 -32.99 -14.03 2.89
N ALA A 123 -32.32 -13.66 3.98
CA ALA A 123 -30.87 -13.51 4.01
C ALA A 123 -30.14 -14.84 3.70
N SER A 124 -28.85 -14.76 3.35
CA SER A 124 -28.01 -15.92 3.05
C SER A 124 -28.01 -16.96 4.18
N GLY A 125 -28.17 -18.24 3.83
CA GLY A 125 -28.19 -19.34 4.80
C GLY A 125 -28.77 -20.63 4.26
N ALA A 126 -29.01 -21.59 5.15
CA ALA A 126 -29.69 -22.83 4.83
C ALA A 126 -31.19 -22.61 4.68
N VAL A 127 -31.76 -23.01 3.54
CA VAL A 127 -33.18 -22.84 3.20
C VAL A 127 -33.77 -24.14 2.67
N ALA A 128 -35.09 -24.26 2.67
CA ALA A 128 -35.75 -25.39 2.02
C ALA A 128 -35.64 -25.28 0.49
N ALA A 129 -35.54 -26.41 -0.21
CA ALA A 129 -35.59 -26.42 -1.66
C ALA A 129 -36.94 -25.86 -2.17
N GLY A 130 -36.88 -24.93 -3.11
CA GLY A 130 -38.03 -24.16 -3.60
C GLY A 130 -38.24 -22.81 -2.90
N THR A 131 -37.36 -22.39 -1.98
CA THR A 131 -37.47 -21.07 -1.32
C THR A 131 -37.28 -19.92 -2.33
N ASN A 132 -38.16 -18.93 -2.30
CA ASN A 132 -38.08 -17.72 -3.11
C ASN A 132 -37.23 -16.65 -2.42
N VAL A 133 -36.21 -16.15 -3.12
CA VAL A 133 -35.38 -15.00 -2.69
C VAL A 133 -35.79 -13.76 -3.46
N THR A 134 -36.04 -12.67 -2.73
CA THR A 134 -36.36 -11.35 -3.27
C THR A 134 -35.19 -10.39 -3.08
N LEU A 135 -34.94 -9.53 -4.07
CA LEU A 135 -33.90 -8.49 -4.04
C LEU A 135 -34.53 -7.10 -3.98
N SER A 136 -33.92 -6.19 -3.22
CA SER A 136 -34.35 -4.79 -3.10
C SER A 136 -33.15 -3.86 -2.86
N SER A 137 -33.24 -2.57 -3.22
CA SER A 137 -32.24 -1.54 -2.89
C SER A 137 -32.94 -0.33 -2.27
N SER A 138 -32.28 0.34 -1.33
CA SER A 138 -32.77 1.59 -0.73
C SER A 138 -32.60 2.82 -1.64
N THR A 139 -31.91 2.69 -2.78
CA THR A 139 -31.88 3.77 -3.79
C THR A 139 -33.13 3.73 -4.65
N ALA A 140 -34.03 4.70 -4.47
CA ALA A 140 -35.24 4.84 -5.25
C ALA A 140 -34.95 4.87 -6.76
N GLY A 141 -35.66 4.04 -7.52
CA GLY A 141 -35.51 3.95 -8.98
C GLY A 141 -34.27 3.19 -9.48
N ALA A 142 -33.48 2.57 -8.61
CA ALA A 142 -32.31 1.79 -9.04
C ALA A 142 -32.71 0.46 -9.71
N ALA A 143 -32.10 0.16 -10.86
CA ALA A 143 -32.21 -1.14 -11.52
C ALA A 143 -31.25 -2.14 -10.87
N ILE A 144 -31.71 -3.36 -10.58
CA ILE A 144 -30.90 -4.42 -9.95
C ILE A 144 -30.52 -5.46 -11.00
N TYR A 145 -29.22 -5.74 -11.14
CA TYR A 145 -28.68 -6.76 -12.04
C TYR A 145 -28.00 -7.86 -11.23
N TYR A 146 -28.25 -9.13 -11.57
CA TYR A 146 -27.80 -10.26 -10.75
C TYR A 146 -27.29 -11.47 -11.54
N THR A 147 -26.60 -12.35 -10.81
CA THR A 147 -26.09 -13.66 -11.23
C THR A 147 -26.39 -14.69 -10.13
N THR A 148 -26.48 -15.98 -10.47
CA THR A 148 -26.73 -17.08 -9.50
C THR A 148 -25.60 -18.10 -9.41
N ASN A 149 -24.59 -17.97 -10.28
CA ASN A 149 -23.42 -18.83 -10.40
C ASN A 149 -22.18 -18.27 -9.65
N GLY A 150 -22.36 -17.26 -8.79
CA GLY A 150 -21.27 -16.63 -8.04
C GLY A 150 -20.32 -15.72 -8.84
N SER A 151 -20.53 -15.53 -10.15
CA SER A 151 -19.80 -14.51 -10.94
C SER A 151 -20.22 -13.09 -10.54
N ASN A 152 -19.35 -12.09 -10.71
CA ASN A 152 -19.71 -10.71 -10.37
C ASN A 152 -20.65 -10.13 -11.44
N PRO A 153 -21.81 -9.56 -11.07
CA PRO A 153 -22.79 -9.00 -12.00
C PRO A 153 -22.32 -7.67 -12.59
N THR A 154 -22.81 -7.36 -13.78
CA THR A 154 -22.64 -6.09 -14.50
C THR A 154 -23.99 -5.62 -15.03
N THR A 155 -24.06 -4.44 -15.64
CA THR A 155 -25.26 -3.94 -16.36
C THR A 155 -25.68 -4.82 -17.55
N SER A 156 -24.84 -5.78 -17.96
CA SER A 156 -25.16 -6.80 -18.97
C SER A 156 -25.62 -8.13 -18.38
N SER A 157 -25.67 -8.26 -17.04
CA SER A 157 -26.20 -9.44 -16.35
C SER A 157 -27.73 -9.45 -16.33
N THR A 158 -28.34 -10.49 -15.76
CA THR A 158 -29.80 -10.62 -15.72
C THR A 158 -30.43 -9.48 -14.92
N LEU A 159 -31.32 -8.71 -15.55
CA LEU A 159 -32.12 -7.69 -14.85
C LEU A 159 -33.12 -8.39 -13.92
N TYR A 160 -33.14 -8.00 -12.65
CA TYR A 160 -34.06 -8.53 -11.65
C TYR A 160 -35.48 -8.01 -11.87
N SER A 161 -36.41 -8.92 -12.15
CA SER A 161 -37.83 -8.63 -12.43
C SER A 161 -38.82 -9.44 -11.58
N GLY A 162 -38.34 -10.38 -10.77
CA GLY A 162 -39.15 -11.23 -9.91
C GLY A 162 -38.32 -12.16 -9.02
N PRO A 163 -38.93 -12.89 -8.07
CA PRO A 163 -38.20 -13.71 -7.10
C PRO A 163 -37.36 -14.83 -7.73
N ILE A 164 -36.22 -15.13 -7.10
CA ILE A 164 -35.26 -16.15 -7.53
C ILE A 164 -35.50 -17.43 -6.71
N VAL A 165 -35.80 -18.55 -7.38
CA VAL A 165 -36.08 -19.83 -6.71
C VAL A 165 -34.77 -20.57 -6.37
N VAL A 166 -34.58 -20.95 -5.11
CA VAL A 166 -33.45 -21.75 -4.65
C VAL A 166 -33.81 -23.24 -4.69
N SER A 167 -33.51 -23.91 -5.79
CA SER A 167 -33.73 -25.36 -5.98
C SER A 167 -32.52 -26.23 -5.61
N SER A 168 -31.32 -25.64 -5.55
CA SER A 168 -30.06 -26.26 -5.14
C SER A 168 -29.14 -25.21 -4.50
N ALA A 169 -27.99 -25.62 -3.99
CA ALA A 169 -27.02 -24.67 -3.43
C ALA A 169 -26.49 -23.72 -4.52
N LEU A 170 -26.63 -22.41 -4.30
CA LEU A 170 -26.28 -21.37 -5.26
C LEU A 170 -25.84 -20.07 -4.57
N THR A 171 -25.18 -19.18 -5.32
CA THR A 171 -24.74 -17.88 -4.80
C THR A 171 -25.32 -16.76 -5.67
N ILE A 172 -26.28 -16.03 -5.11
CA ILE A 172 -26.85 -14.84 -5.74
C ILE A 172 -25.88 -13.69 -5.50
N LYS A 173 -25.39 -13.06 -6.57
CA LYS A 173 -24.73 -11.75 -6.48
C LYS A 173 -25.53 -10.71 -7.23
N ALA A 174 -25.66 -9.50 -6.70
CA ALA A 174 -26.35 -8.42 -7.39
C ALA A 174 -25.71 -7.03 -7.17
N ILE A 175 -25.86 -6.15 -8.15
CA ILE A 175 -25.58 -4.72 -8.06
C ILE A 175 -26.85 -3.91 -8.34
N ALA A 176 -26.93 -2.73 -7.74
CA ALA A 176 -27.93 -1.71 -8.04
C ALA A 176 -27.27 -0.57 -8.84
N VAL A 177 -28.00 -0.06 -9.83
CA VAL A 177 -27.54 0.98 -10.74
C VAL A 177 -28.59 2.09 -10.81
N ALA A 178 -28.19 3.32 -10.51
CA ALA A 178 -29.03 4.51 -10.58
C ALA A 178 -28.36 5.60 -11.43
N ASN A 179 -29.16 6.38 -12.17
CA ASN A 179 -28.63 7.42 -13.05
C ASN A 179 -27.89 8.51 -12.24
N GLY A 180 -26.75 8.97 -12.76
CA GLY A 180 -25.92 9.99 -12.11
C GLY A 180 -25.18 9.55 -10.84
N LYS A 181 -25.14 8.25 -10.54
CA LYS A 181 -24.40 7.67 -9.40
C LYS A 181 -23.44 6.59 -9.85
N ALA A 182 -22.40 6.34 -9.05
CA ALA A 182 -21.61 5.13 -9.21
C ALA A 182 -22.48 3.88 -8.90
N ASN A 183 -22.18 2.75 -9.56
CA ASN A 183 -22.82 1.48 -9.26
C ASN A 183 -22.64 1.12 -7.79
N SER A 184 -23.56 0.32 -7.24
CA SER A 184 -23.39 -0.18 -5.87
C SER A 184 -22.23 -1.16 -5.75
N GLU A 185 -21.80 -1.40 -4.51
CA GLU A 185 -21.06 -2.60 -4.19
C GLU A 185 -21.86 -3.86 -4.55
N VAL A 186 -21.15 -4.96 -4.79
CA VAL A 186 -21.75 -6.26 -5.11
C VAL A 186 -22.27 -6.91 -3.83
N MET A 187 -23.60 -6.98 -3.68
CA MET A 187 -24.21 -7.87 -2.69
C MET A 187 -23.92 -9.32 -3.08
N SER A 188 -23.65 -10.18 -2.09
CA SER A 188 -23.48 -11.62 -2.27
C SER A 188 -24.25 -12.38 -1.20
N ALA A 189 -25.18 -13.24 -1.60
CA ALA A 189 -25.98 -14.09 -0.74
C ALA A 189 -25.87 -15.56 -1.18
N SER A 190 -25.23 -16.38 -0.34
CA SER A 190 -25.08 -17.82 -0.55
C SER A 190 -26.21 -18.59 0.12
N TYR A 191 -26.76 -19.59 -0.58
CA TYR A 191 -27.82 -20.45 -0.07
C TYR A 191 -27.41 -21.92 -0.14
N THR A 192 -27.72 -22.68 0.89
CA THR A 192 -27.60 -24.14 0.94
C THR A 192 -28.97 -24.77 1.16
N ILE A 193 -29.13 -26.03 0.77
CA ILE A 193 -30.38 -26.76 1.03
C ILE A 193 -30.30 -27.43 2.40
N SER A 194 -31.25 -27.14 3.29
CA SER A 194 -31.40 -27.86 4.55
C SER A 194 -31.73 -29.33 4.28
N ALA A 195 -30.87 -30.24 4.74
CA ALA A 195 -31.11 -31.68 4.61
C ALA A 195 -32.36 -32.07 5.40
N SER A 196 -33.31 -32.72 4.73
CA SER A 196 -34.48 -33.31 5.39
C SER A 196 -34.04 -34.46 6.29
N THR A 197 -33.99 -34.24 7.60
CA THR A 197 -33.75 -35.29 8.59
C THR A 197 -34.98 -36.18 8.73
N GLY A 198 -35.10 -37.15 7.81
CA GLY A 198 -35.99 -38.29 7.97
C GLY A 198 -35.52 -39.13 9.16
N GLY A 199 -36.29 -39.12 10.25
CA GLY A 199 -35.96 -39.86 11.46
C GLY A 199 -36.24 -41.36 11.34
N GLY A 200 -35.40 -42.19 11.96
CA GLY A 200 -35.66 -43.62 12.12
C GLY A 200 -34.50 -44.42 12.72
N GLY A 201 -34.77 -45.15 13.81
CA GLY A 201 -33.98 -46.30 14.26
C GLY A 201 -33.02 -46.05 15.45
N ALA A 202 -33.26 -46.75 16.57
CA ALA A 202 -32.40 -46.73 17.76
C ALA A 202 -31.90 -48.14 18.14
N VAL A 203 -30.59 -48.28 18.42
CA VAL A 203 -29.89 -49.41 19.10
C VAL A 203 -28.57 -48.84 19.69
N GLY A 204 -28.05 -49.22 20.86
CA GLY A 204 -28.62 -50.09 21.90
C GLY A 204 -27.77 -50.40 23.15
N GLY A 205 -26.48 -50.01 23.26
CA GLY A 205 -25.66 -50.21 24.48
C GLY A 205 -24.18 -50.54 24.25
N GLY A 206 -23.36 -50.39 25.30
CA GLY A 206 -21.95 -50.82 25.35
C GLY A 206 -20.97 -49.72 25.78
N GLY A 207 -20.66 -49.65 27.07
CA GLY A 207 -19.68 -48.68 27.59
C GLY A 207 -18.24 -49.04 27.22
N SER A 208 -17.45 -48.03 26.82
CA SER A 208 -16.00 -48.13 26.73
C SER A 208 -15.37 -46.82 27.20
N THR A 209 -14.53 -46.90 28.22
CA THR A 209 -13.79 -45.75 28.77
C THR A 209 -12.65 -45.38 27.82
N THR A 210 -12.90 -44.47 26.88
CA THR A 210 -11.87 -43.95 26.00
C THR A 210 -10.95 -43.00 26.76
N VAL A 211 -9.72 -43.46 27.00
CA VAL A 211 -8.57 -42.62 27.36
C VAL A 211 -8.50 -41.45 26.38
N PRO A 212 -8.20 -40.21 26.81
CA PRO A 212 -8.05 -39.09 25.88
C PRO A 212 -6.87 -39.35 24.94
N SER A 213 -7.16 -39.81 23.73
CA SER A 213 -6.14 -40.01 22.69
C SER A 213 -5.39 -38.69 22.43
N THR A 214 -4.06 -38.79 22.40
CA THR A 214 -3.14 -37.69 22.05
C THR A 214 -2.96 -37.52 20.55
N ASP A 215 -3.74 -38.24 19.74
CA ASP A 215 -3.54 -38.32 18.30
C ASP A 215 -3.97 -37.01 17.62
N LYS A 216 -3.07 -36.50 16.77
CA LYS A 216 -3.33 -35.33 15.92
C LYS A 216 -4.39 -35.71 14.89
N VAL A 217 -5.47 -34.94 14.76
CA VAL A 217 -6.48 -35.18 13.71
C VAL A 217 -5.93 -34.66 12.38
N ILE A 218 -5.69 -35.52 11.40
CA ILE A 218 -5.04 -35.18 10.12
C ILE A 218 -6.03 -35.26 8.96
N SER A 219 -5.99 -34.26 8.07
CA SER A 219 -6.68 -34.27 6.78
C SER A 219 -5.79 -33.76 5.63
N THR A 220 -6.03 -34.26 4.42
CA THR A 220 -5.26 -33.94 3.20
C THR A 220 -6.13 -33.42 2.05
N ASN A 221 -7.44 -33.26 2.26
CA ASN A 221 -8.41 -32.83 1.25
C ASN A 221 -8.80 -31.34 1.38
N GLY A 222 -8.03 -30.57 2.16
CA GLY A 222 -8.32 -29.16 2.47
C GLY A 222 -9.39 -28.93 3.54
N ASN A 223 -10.13 -29.94 4.00
CA ASN A 223 -11.21 -29.77 4.98
C ASN A 223 -10.94 -30.57 6.26
N LEU A 224 -11.21 -29.98 7.43
CA LEU A 224 -11.02 -30.62 8.74
C LEU A 224 -12.07 -30.15 9.73
N THR A 225 -12.68 -31.09 10.46
CA THR A 225 -13.42 -30.80 11.70
C THR A 225 -12.57 -31.27 12.88
N LEU A 226 -12.24 -30.35 13.78
CA LEU A 226 -11.35 -30.55 14.91
C LEU A 226 -12.12 -30.29 16.23
N PRO A 227 -12.31 -31.31 17.08
CA PRO A 227 -12.95 -31.16 18.38
C PRO A 227 -12.19 -30.20 19.31
N VAL A 228 -12.92 -29.58 20.25
CA VAL A 228 -12.38 -28.63 21.24
C VAL A 228 -11.16 -29.21 21.95
N GLY A 229 -10.09 -28.41 22.05
CA GLY A 229 -8.86 -28.76 22.77
C GLY A 229 -7.93 -29.75 22.06
N LYS A 230 -8.31 -30.35 20.92
CA LYS A 230 -7.43 -31.24 20.16
C LYS A 230 -6.44 -30.47 19.28
N ALA A 231 -5.31 -31.12 18.98
CA ALA A 231 -4.36 -30.68 17.95
C ALA A 231 -4.74 -31.30 16.60
N GLY A 232 -4.50 -30.57 15.51
CA GLY A 232 -4.88 -31.00 14.17
C GLY A 232 -3.88 -30.60 13.09
N GLU A 233 -3.97 -31.26 11.95
CA GLU A 233 -3.30 -30.86 10.71
C GLU A 233 -4.29 -30.94 9.55
N VAL A 234 -4.33 -29.92 8.71
CA VAL A 234 -5.05 -29.98 7.44
C VAL A 234 -4.17 -29.45 6.32
N SER A 235 -4.07 -30.22 5.24
CA SER A 235 -3.30 -29.87 4.06
C SER A 235 -4.16 -29.95 2.80
N LEU A 236 -3.71 -29.27 1.74
CA LEU A 236 -4.29 -29.35 0.41
C LEU A 236 -3.16 -29.54 -0.62
N ASN A 237 -3.20 -30.66 -1.34
CA ASN A 237 -2.27 -31.02 -2.42
C ASN A 237 -0.78 -30.96 -2.08
N SER A 238 -0.41 -31.00 -0.79
CA SER A 238 0.95 -30.70 -0.28
C SER A 238 1.50 -29.32 -0.67
N GLU A 239 0.66 -28.41 -1.19
CA GLU A 239 1.04 -27.03 -1.50
C GLU A 239 0.88 -26.11 -0.27
N VAL A 240 -0.06 -26.42 0.63
CA VAL A 240 -0.28 -25.73 1.90
C VAL A 240 -0.62 -26.73 3.00
N ILE A 241 -0.10 -26.49 4.20
CA ILE A 241 -0.34 -27.24 5.43
C ILE A 241 -0.68 -26.23 6.54
N VAL A 242 -1.70 -26.55 7.33
CA VAL A 242 -2.14 -25.82 8.51
C VAL A 242 -1.99 -26.75 9.71
N SER A 243 -1.07 -26.44 10.62
CA SER A 243 -0.89 -27.17 11.88
C SER A 243 -1.49 -26.37 13.03
N ILE A 244 -2.53 -26.94 13.65
CA ILE A 244 -3.28 -26.35 14.75
C ILE A 244 -2.80 -26.98 16.07
N PRO A 245 -2.22 -26.21 17.00
CA PRO A 245 -1.85 -26.73 18.32
C PRO A 245 -3.09 -27.04 19.16
N ALA A 246 -2.92 -27.88 20.18
CA ALA A 246 -3.97 -28.11 21.17
C ALA A 246 -4.41 -26.79 21.82
N ASN A 247 -5.71 -26.66 22.08
CA ASN A 247 -6.32 -25.45 22.66
C ASN A 247 -6.11 -24.16 21.83
N ALA A 248 -5.95 -24.24 20.50
CA ALA A 248 -5.93 -23.04 19.63
C ALA A 248 -7.24 -22.23 19.70
N THR A 249 -8.36 -22.88 19.99
CA THR A 249 -9.67 -22.26 20.20
C THR A 249 -10.48 -23.04 21.24
N ALA A 250 -11.39 -22.34 21.93
CA ALA A 250 -12.36 -22.93 22.86
C ALA A 250 -13.64 -23.47 22.17
N LYS A 251 -13.74 -23.33 20.85
CA LYS A 251 -14.88 -23.80 20.02
C LYS A 251 -14.45 -24.98 19.14
N GLU A 252 -15.41 -25.79 18.70
CA GLU A 252 -15.16 -26.77 17.63
C GLU A 252 -14.76 -26.02 16.36
N LEU A 253 -13.68 -26.48 15.72
CA LEU A 253 -13.06 -25.80 14.59
C LEU A 253 -13.32 -26.59 13.31
N ILE A 254 -14.08 -26.00 12.40
CA ILE A 254 -14.28 -26.51 11.04
C ILE A 254 -13.45 -25.61 10.11
N ILE A 255 -12.46 -26.18 9.43
CA ILE A 255 -11.54 -25.50 8.52
C ILE A 255 -11.85 -25.93 7.08
N SER A 256 -11.80 -24.98 6.16
CA SER A 256 -11.69 -25.26 4.72
C SER A 256 -10.53 -24.48 4.09
N ILE A 257 -9.77 -25.15 3.23
CA ILE A 257 -8.71 -24.59 2.39
C ILE A 257 -9.16 -24.71 0.93
N THR A 258 -9.17 -23.60 0.20
CA THR A 258 -9.51 -23.56 -1.23
C THR A 258 -8.40 -22.89 -2.03
N LYS A 259 -7.86 -23.59 -3.04
CA LYS A 259 -6.91 -23.03 -4.02
C LYS A 259 -7.66 -22.18 -5.04
N LEU A 260 -7.49 -20.85 -4.97
CA LEU A 260 -8.20 -19.92 -5.85
C LEU A 260 -7.66 -19.99 -7.28
N GLN A 261 -8.56 -20.15 -8.25
CA GLN A 261 -8.21 -20.25 -9.67
C GLN A 261 -8.13 -18.88 -10.36
N ASN A 262 -8.98 -17.92 -9.97
CA ASN A 262 -8.95 -16.56 -10.47
C ASN A 262 -8.45 -15.61 -9.37
N VAL A 263 -7.22 -15.16 -9.53
CA VAL A 263 -6.51 -14.31 -8.56
C VAL A 263 -6.19 -12.92 -9.12
N GLN A 264 -6.53 -12.64 -10.38
CA GLN A 264 -6.12 -11.39 -11.05
C GLN A 264 -6.66 -10.14 -10.34
N GLY A 265 -7.91 -10.19 -9.85
CA GLY A 265 -8.50 -9.11 -9.05
C GLY A 265 -7.92 -8.94 -7.64
N LEU A 266 -7.00 -9.82 -7.21
CA LEU A 266 -6.26 -9.71 -5.95
C LEU A 266 -4.84 -9.14 -6.16
N LEU A 267 -4.32 -9.10 -7.39
CA LEU A 267 -2.93 -8.71 -7.70
C LEU A 267 -2.91 -7.31 -8.33
N THR A 268 -3.22 -6.29 -7.53
CA THR A 268 -3.44 -4.92 -8.01
C THR A 268 -2.16 -4.07 -8.14
N ASN A 269 -1.05 -4.50 -7.53
CA ASN A 269 0.22 -3.73 -7.43
C ASN A 269 1.40 -4.44 -8.12
N LYS A 270 1.14 -5.25 -9.15
CA LYS A 270 2.15 -6.05 -9.89
C LYS A 270 2.85 -7.10 -9.03
N GLU A 271 2.15 -7.64 -8.02
CA GLU A 271 2.63 -8.70 -7.15
C GLU A 271 3.02 -9.95 -7.99
N THR A 272 4.19 -10.51 -7.71
CA THR A 272 4.66 -11.73 -8.38
C THR A 272 4.45 -12.92 -7.45
N LEU A 273 3.53 -13.82 -7.80
CA LEU A 273 3.24 -15.02 -7.02
C LEU A 273 4.36 -16.06 -7.14
N ALA A 274 4.79 -16.59 -5.99
CA ALA A 274 5.69 -17.74 -5.88
C ALA A 274 4.96 -19.04 -5.45
N SER A 275 3.74 -18.93 -4.93
CA SER A 275 2.80 -20.05 -4.72
C SER A 275 1.44 -19.76 -5.35
N SER A 276 0.54 -20.75 -5.32
CA SER A 276 -0.89 -20.50 -5.50
C SER A 276 -1.44 -19.61 -4.38
N VAL A 277 -2.58 -18.95 -4.61
CA VAL A 277 -3.36 -18.28 -3.56
C VAL A 277 -4.32 -19.28 -2.92
N PHE A 278 -4.34 -19.34 -1.59
CA PHE A 278 -5.23 -20.19 -0.81
C PHE A 278 -6.15 -19.34 0.04
N GLU A 279 -7.46 -19.49 -0.12
CA GLU A 279 -8.43 -19.02 0.85
C GLU A 279 -8.56 -20.07 1.96
N ILE A 280 -8.24 -19.69 3.19
CA ILE A 280 -8.44 -20.50 4.39
C ILE A 280 -9.58 -19.88 5.16
N LEU A 281 -10.58 -20.66 5.56
CA LEU A 281 -11.74 -20.21 6.33
C LEU A 281 -11.93 -21.08 7.58
N LYS A 282 -12.63 -20.50 8.56
CA LYS A 282 -13.11 -21.19 9.77
C LYS A 282 -14.54 -20.80 10.10
N ASN A 283 -15.24 -21.66 10.83
CA ASN A 283 -16.65 -21.53 11.22
C ASN A 283 -16.98 -20.42 12.27
N PHE A 284 -16.04 -19.54 12.61
CA PHE A 284 -16.25 -18.45 13.56
C PHE A 284 -15.32 -17.27 13.27
N THR A 285 -15.64 -16.07 13.77
CA THR A 285 -14.91 -14.84 13.42
C THR A 285 -13.73 -14.53 14.34
N GLU A 286 -13.76 -14.94 15.60
CA GLU A 286 -12.73 -14.56 16.60
C GLU A 286 -11.34 -15.16 16.29
N ASN A 287 -10.27 -14.44 16.62
CA ASN A 287 -8.90 -14.92 16.45
C ASN A 287 -8.60 -16.13 17.37
N PHE A 288 -7.62 -16.93 16.98
CA PHE A 288 -7.14 -18.07 17.77
C PHE A 288 -6.46 -17.59 19.06
N SER A 289 -6.70 -18.30 20.16
CA SER A 289 -6.09 -18.02 21.46
C SER A 289 -4.62 -18.47 21.53
N ASN A 290 -4.25 -19.51 20.78
CA ASN A 290 -2.86 -19.87 20.49
C ASN A 290 -2.65 -19.83 18.97
N PRO A 291 -1.61 -19.16 18.45
CA PRO A 291 -1.36 -19.07 17.02
C PRO A 291 -1.28 -20.45 16.32
N VAL A 292 -1.78 -20.50 15.10
CA VAL A 292 -1.72 -21.67 14.21
C VAL A 292 -0.58 -21.49 13.20
N THR A 293 0.05 -22.58 12.81
CA THR A 293 1.18 -22.55 11.88
C THR A 293 0.72 -22.85 10.47
N LEU A 294 1.00 -21.94 9.53
CA LEU A 294 0.84 -22.14 8.09
C LEU A 294 2.19 -22.45 7.45
N THR A 295 2.26 -23.50 6.65
CA THR A 295 3.43 -23.84 5.84
C THR A 295 3.01 -23.92 4.38
N PHE A 296 3.72 -23.20 3.51
CA PHE A 296 3.46 -23.16 2.07
C PHE A 296 4.65 -23.69 1.29
N THR A 297 4.40 -24.60 0.34
CA THR A 297 5.36 -24.98 -0.69
C THR A 297 5.34 -23.91 -1.79
N PHE A 298 6.52 -23.38 -2.16
CA PHE A 298 6.64 -22.36 -3.20
C PHE A 298 7.63 -22.75 -4.30
N ASN A 299 7.42 -22.22 -5.51
CA ASN A 299 8.30 -22.44 -6.64
C ASN A 299 9.54 -21.53 -6.53
N LYS A 300 10.66 -22.06 -6.02
CA LYS A 300 11.92 -21.31 -5.91
C LYS A 300 12.42 -20.77 -7.26
N ALA A 301 12.12 -21.42 -8.39
CA ALA A 301 12.50 -20.96 -9.72
C ALA A 301 11.65 -19.78 -10.26
N SER A 302 10.56 -19.42 -9.57
CA SER A 302 9.83 -18.17 -9.84
C SER A 302 10.52 -16.92 -9.26
N LEU A 303 11.46 -17.10 -8.33
CA LEU A 303 12.22 -16.02 -7.72
C LEU A 303 13.43 -15.67 -8.58
N LYS A 304 13.63 -14.37 -8.82
CA LYS A 304 14.88 -13.83 -9.36
C LYS A 304 15.97 -13.81 -8.27
N SER A 305 17.23 -13.68 -8.66
CA SER A 305 18.38 -13.58 -7.72
C SER A 305 18.22 -12.45 -6.70
N ASN A 306 17.53 -11.37 -7.06
CA ASN A 306 17.24 -10.22 -6.20
C ASN A 306 15.87 -10.28 -5.50
N GLN A 307 15.25 -11.47 -5.36
CA GLN A 307 13.95 -11.65 -4.71
C GLN A 307 13.97 -12.76 -3.65
N LYS A 308 13.31 -12.51 -2.52
CA LYS A 308 12.97 -13.56 -1.54
C LYS A 308 11.51 -13.98 -1.73
N ALA A 309 11.15 -15.19 -1.33
CA ALA A 309 9.76 -15.51 -1.02
C ALA A 309 9.36 -14.84 0.31
N SER A 310 8.09 -14.53 0.48
CA SER A 310 7.50 -14.08 1.76
C SER A 310 6.02 -14.42 1.78
N VAL A 311 5.46 -14.79 2.94
CA VAL A 311 4.02 -15.02 3.07
C VAL A 311 3.30 -13.68 3.25
N PHE A 312 2.20 -13.51 2.52
CA PHE A 312 1.27 -12.41 2.67
C PHE A 312 -0.11 -12.94 3.04
N TYR A 313 -0.86 -12.16 3.83
CA TYR A 313 -2.31 -12.32 3.99
C TYR A 313 -3.05 -11.20 3.25
N PHE A 314 -4.24 -11.48 2.73
CA PHE A 314 -5.09 -10.45 2.13
C PHE A 314 -5.97 -9.80 3.20
N ASP A 315 -5.78 -8.51 3.43
CA ASP A 315 -6.63 -7.70 4.28
C ASP A 315 -7.92 -7.38 3.53
N GLU A 316 -9.01 -8.07 3.89
CA GLU A 316 -10.31 -7.90 3.25
C GLU A 316 -10.94 -6.52 3.49
N GLY A 317 -10.51 -5.76 4.50
CA GLY A 317 -10.95 -4.39 4.72
C GLY A 317 -10.22 -3.39 3.83
N LYS A 318 -8.90 -3.56 3.68
CA LYS A 318 -8.04 -2.69 2.84
C LYS A 318 -7.99 -3.11 1.36
N LYS A 319 -8.47 -4.31 1.03
CA LYS A 319 -8.30 -4.98 -0.28
C LYS A 319 -6.84 -5.00 -0.75
N ALA A 320 -5.93 -5.26 0.19
CA ALA A 320 -4.48 -5.20 -0.01
C ALA A 320 -3.78 -6.39 0.64
N TRP A 321 -2.67 -6.82 0.05
CA TRP A 321 -1.79 -7.82 0.65
C TRP A 321 -0.91 -7.18 1.73
N VAL A 322 -0.82 -7.85 2.88
CA VAL A 322 0.01 -7.45 4.03
C VAL A 322 1.10 -8.52 4.22
N GLU A 323 2.37 -8.10 4.22
CA GLU A 323 3.50 -9.02 4.42
C GLU A 323 3.54 -9.51 5.86
N VAL A 324 3.69 -10.82 6.04
CA VAL A 324 3.84 -11.49 7.34
C VAL A 324 5.26 -12.03 7.54
N GLY A 325 6.01 -12.21 6.46
CA GLY A 325 7.35 -12.81 6.49
C GLY A 325 7.30 -14.33 6.39
N GLY A 326 8.13 -15.00 7.19
CA GLY A 326 8.17 -16.45 7.32
C GLY A 326 9.58 -17.01 7.40
N THR A 327 9.70 -18.22 7.96
CA THR A 327 10.96 -18.96 8.09
C THR A 327 11.05 -20.06 7.02
N PHE A 328 12.25 -20.34 6.52
CA PHE A 328 12.46 -21.22 5.38
C PHE A 328 12.96 -22.60 5.77
N SER A 329 12.44 -23.63 5.09
CA SER A 329 13.04 -24.97 5.07
C SER A 329 12.95 -25.52 3.64
N GLY A 330 14.08 -25.54 2.93
CA GLY A 330 14.13 -25.98 1.53
C GLY A 330 13.28 -25.12 0.58
N ASN A 331 12.19 -25.68 0.07
CA ASN A 331 11.18 -25.03 -0.78
C ASN A 331 9.87 -24.70 -0.03
N GLN A 332 9.88 -24.79 1.30
CA GLN A 332 8.75 -24.44 2.16
C GLN A 332 9.06 -23.15 2.94
N ILE A 333 8.02 -22.35 3.14
CA ILE A 333 8.03 -21.17 4.01
C ILE A 333 6.93 -21.31 5.05
N THR A 334 7.25 -21.01 6.32
CA THR A 334 6.39 -21.24 7.47
C THR A 334 6.15 -19.95 8.23
N VAL A 335 4.91 -19.71 8.69
CA VAL A 335 4.51 -18.53 9.46
C VAL A 335 3.48 -18.90 10.53
N ALA A 336 3.53 -18.22 11.68
CA ALA A 336 2.50 -18.32 12.71
C ALA A 336 1.47 -17.20 12.51
N VAL A 337 0.17 -17.53 12.57
CA VAL A 337 -0.95 -16.59 12.40
C VAL A 337 -2.02 -16.83 13.45
N ASP A 338 -2.82 -15.80 13.74
CA ASP A 338 -3.92 -15.84 14.70
C ASP A 338 -5.32 -15.80 14.04
N HIS A 339 -5.39 -15.63 12.73
CA HIS A 339 -6.65 -15.58 11.97
C HIS A 339 -6.52 -16.32 10.63
N PHE A 340 -7.63 -16.49 9.93
CA PHE A 340 -7.66 -17.07 8.58
C PHE A 340 -8.31 -16.10 7.59
N THR A 341 -7.76 -16.08 6.37
CA THR A 341 -8.15 -15.25 5.22
C THR A 341 -7.48 -15.88 3.98
N LYS A 342 -7.28 -15.11 2.91
CA LYS A 342 -6.46 -15.51 1.75
C LYS A 342 -4.98 -15.34 2.05
N TYR A 343 -4.19 -16.36 1.74
CA TYR A 343 -2.73 -16.36 1.89
C TYR A 343 -2.06 -16.72 0.57
N ALA A 344 -0.86 -16.17 0.37
CA ALA A 344 0.02 -16.51 -0.75
C ALA A 344 1.48 -16.28 -0.40
N VAL A 345 2.38 -17.01 -1.05
CA VAL A 345 3.81 -16.70 -1.08
C VAL A 345 4.08 -15.82 -2.30
N MET A 346 4.73 -14.68 -2.09
CA MET A 346 5.07 -13.73 -3.15
C MET A 346 6.57 -13.47 -3.21
N ALA A 347 7.06 -13.12 -4.39
CA ALA A 347 8.42 -12.70 -4.63
C ALA A 347 8.60 -11.23 -4.23
N VAL A 348 9.16 -10.99 -3.04
CA VAL A 348 9.48 -9.66 -2.52
C VAL A 348 10.87 -9.27 -2.99
N ALA A 349 11.00 -8.09 -3.59
CA ALA A 349 12.30 -7.53 -3.94
C ALA A 349 13.18 -7.40 -2.68
N GLN A 350 14.36 -8.01 -2.70
CA GLN A 350 15.41 -7.71 -1.73
C GLN A 350 16.12 -6.42 -2.19
N PRO A 351 16.64 -5.60 -1.26
CA PRO A 351 17.68 -4.63 -1.60
C PRO A 351 18.82 -5.38 -2.31
N ILE A 352 19.17 -4.94 -3.51
CA ILE A 352 20.23 -5.62 -4.27
C ILE A 352 21.57 -5.24 -3.63
N VAL A 353 22.30 -6.24 -3.12
CA VAL A 353 23.64 -6.11 -2.54
C VAL A 353 24.74 -6.40 -3.60
N ASP A 354 24.34 -6.52 -4.87
CA ASP A 354 25.26 -6.64 -6.01
C ASP A 354 25.83 -5.27 -6.41
N PRO A 355 27.06 -5.23 -6.97
CA PRO A 355 27.79 -3.97 -7.18
C PRO A 355 27.17 -3.06 -8.24
N ILE A 356 26.61 -1.96 -7.76
CA ILE A 356 26.59 -0.59 -8.33
C ILE A 356 26.49 -0.50 -9.87
N ASN A 357 25.32 -0.11 -10.37
CA ASN A 357 25.23 0.63 -11.64
C ASN A 357 25.00 2.13 -11.32
N PRO A 358 26.02 3.01 -11.46
CA PRO A 358 25.89 4.44 -11.20
C PRO A 358 24.93 5.17 -12.17
N ALA A 359 24.50 4.53 -13.26
CA ALA A 359 23.63 5.10 -14.28
C ALA A 359 22.13 4.82 -14.05
N GLN A 360 21.72 4.31 -12.88
CA GLN A 360 20.29 4.18 -12.56
C GLN A 360 19.71 5.57 -12.22
N GLU A 361 18.98 6.16 -13.15
CA GLU A 361 18.11 7.30 -12.86
C GLU A 361 16.87 6.84 -12.10
N PHE A 362 16.51 7.56 -11.03
CA PHE A 362 15.32 7.25 -10.22
C PHE A 362 14.17 8.17 -10.56
N ASN A 363 13.00 7.58 -10.77
CA ASN A 363 11.79 8.28 -11.25
C ASN A 363 11.13 9.20 -10.19
N ASP A 364 11.57 9.13 -8.94
CA ASP A 364 10.93 9.77 -7.78
C ASP A 364 11.88 10.67 -6.95
N ILE A 365 13.09 10.95 -7.46
CA ILE A 365 14.04 11.86 -6.80
C ILE A 365 14.25 13.19 -7.52
N PHE A 366 13.73 13.35 -8.74
CA PHE A 366 13.94 14.58 -9.53
C PHE A 366 13.34 15.80 -8.83
N GLY A 367 14.18 16.80 -8.53
CA GLY A 367 13.78 18.00 -7.79
C GLY A 367 13.58 17.78 -6.28
N HIS A 368 13.88 16.60 -5.77
CA HIS A 368 13.83 16.31 -4.33
C HIS A 368 15.07 16.90 -3.63
N TRP A 369 14.90 17.50 -2.44
CA TRP A 369 16.01 18.17 -1.72
C TRP A 369 17.22 17.27 -1.47
N ALA A 370 17.01 15.96 -1.32
CA ALA A 370 18.05 14.97 -1.08
C ALA A 370 18.66 14.36 -2.36
N GLU A 371 18.24 14.76 -3.57
CA GLU A 371 18.62 14.12 -4.83
C GLU A 371 20.13 13.91 -4.99
N ALA A 372 20.92 14.95 -4.71
CA ALA A 372 22.38 14.90 -4.80
C ALA A 372 23.00 13.93 -3.76
N ASN A 373 22.47 13.92 -2.54
CA ASN A 373 22.91 13.00 -1.49
C ASN A 373 22.55 11.55 -1.82
N ILE A 374 21.36 11.31 -2.38
CA ILE A 374 20.92 9.98 -2.83
C ILE A 374 21.88 9.45 -3.90
N LYS A 375 22.14 10.23 -4.96
CA LYS A 375 23.08 9.88 -6.03
C LYS A 375 24.49 9.59 -5.49
N LYS A 376 24.99 10.41 -4.54
CA LYS A 376 26.30 10.21 -3.89
C LYS A 376 26.34 8.93 -3.03
N ALA A 377 25.29 8.66 -2.25
CA ALA A 377 25.23 7.48 -1.38
C ALA A 377 25.16 6.17 -2.19
N ILE A 378 24.50 6.18 -3.34
CA ILE A 378 24.47 5.06 -4.30
C ILE A 378 25.85 4.85 -4.92
N GLY A 379 26.51 5.92 -5.40
CA GLY A 379 27.88 5.84 -5.93
C GLY A 379 28.92 5.35 -4.90
N ALA A 380 28.69 5.58 -3.61
CA ALA A 380 29.52 5.08 -2.51
C ALA A 380 29.22 3.61 -2.10
N GLY A 381 28.13 3.03 -2.61
CA GLY A 381 27.64 1.69 -2.23
C GLY A 381 26.93 1.64 -0.88
N ILE A 382 26.49 2.78 -0.33
CA ILE A 382 25.79 2.86 0.97
C ILE A 382 24.35 2.32 0.85
N VAL A 383 23.69 2.65 -0.26
CA VAL A 383 22.29 2.28 -0.56
C VAL A 383 22.12 1.85 -2.00
N SER A 384 21.06 1.07 -2.22
CA SER A 384 20.48 0.78 -3.53
C SER A 384 19.02 1.29 -3.56
N GLY A 385 18.54 1.66 -4.76
CA GLY A 385 17.12 1.86 -5.01
C GLY A 385 16.39 0.55 -5.29
N TYR A 386 15.14 0.66 -5.75
CA TYR A 386 14.24 -0.48 -5.97
C TYR A 386 14.22 -0.92 -7.46
N PRO A 387 13.86 -2.18 -7.76
CA PRO A 387 13.79 -2.69 -9.14
C PRO A 387 12.71 -2.02 -10.03
N ASP A 388 11.80 -1.24 -9.44
CA ASP A 388 10.78 -0.44 -10.12
C ASP A 388 11.31 0.92 -10.63
N GLY A 389 12.60 1.22 -10.40
CA GLY A 389 13.23 2.49 -10.77
C GLY A 389 12.98 3.62 -9.78
N SER A 390 12.44 3.34 -8.59
CA SER A 390 12.27 4.33 -7.52
C SER A 390 13.36 4.23 -6.45
N PHE A 391 13.57 5.30 -5.70
CA PHE A 391 14.40 5.31 -4.49
C PHE A 391 13.56 5.36 -3.20
N LYS A 392 12.34 5.89 -3.27
CA LYS A 392 11.38 6.12 -2.18
C LYS A 392 11.97 7.04 -1.10
N PRO A 393 12.40 8.29 -1.45
CA PRO A 393 13.13 9.16 -0.54
C PRO A 393 12.37 9.50 0.76
N ASN A 394 11.03 9.62 0.67
CA ASN A 394 10.16 9.95 1.79
C ASN A 394 9.63 8.72 2.56
N ALA A 395 9.97 7.49 2.13
CA ALA A 395 9.64 6.31 2.91
C ALA A 395 10.51 6.24 4.17
N THR A 396 9.92 5.84 5.29
CA THR A 396 10.65 5.54 6.53
C THR A 396 11.50 4.29 6.38
N VAL A 397 12.69 4.26 6.97
CA VAL A 397 13.54 3.04 6.99
C VAL A 397 13.33 2.21 8.25
N THR A 398 13.46 0.89 8.13
CA THR A 398 13.46 0.00 9.30
C THR A 398 14.81 0.00 10.03
N ARG A 399 14.83 -0.50 11.28
CA ARG A 399 16.07 -0.70 12.05
C ARG A 399 17.06 -1.62 11.35
N ALA A 400 16.59 -2.68 10.68
CA ALA A 400 17.46 -3.55 9.87
C ALA A 400 18.01 -2.85 8.63
N GLU A 401 17.18 -2.07 7.93
CA GLU A 401 17.64 -1.28 6.77
C GLU A 401 18.71 -0.27 7.18
N PHE A 402 18.48 0.48 8.26
CA PHE A 402 19.46 1.45 8.75
C PHE A 402 20.77 0.79 9.20
N ALA A 403 20.71 -0.37 9.87
CA ALA A 403 21.90 -1.13 10.24
C ALA A 403 22.73 -1.54 9.00
N VAL A 404 22.08 -2.02 7.93
CA VAL A 404 22.75 -2.33 6.66
C VAL A 404 23.35 -1.08 6.02
N MET A 405 22.61 0.03 5.95
CA MET A 405 23.13 1.30 5.41
C MET A 405 24.35 1.81 6.19
N LEU A 406 24.32 1.70 7.53
CA LEU A 406 25.45 2.09 8.37
C LEU A 406 26.66 1.16 8.17
N MET A 407 26.48 -0.17 8.10
CA MET A 407 27.61 -1.08 7.85
C MET A 407 28.17 -0.93 6.43
N ASN A 408 27.35 -0.66 5.43
CA ASN A 408 27.80 -0.32 4.08
C ASN A 408 28.58 1.01 4.03
N THR A 409 28.34 1.91 4.99
CA THR A 409 29.10 3.16 5.15
C THR A 409 30.46 2.90 5.81
N LEU A 410 30.49 2.10 6.89
CA LEU A 410 31.69 1.82 7.68
C LEU A 410 32.61 0.74 7.07
N LYS A 411 32.06 -0.15 6.24
CA LYS A 411 32.74 -1.27 5.55
C LYS A 411 33.67 -2.11 6.45
N PRO A 412 33.20 -2.62 7.61
CA PRO A 412 34.01 -3.46 8.49
C PRO A 412 34.36 -4.80 7.81
N GLU A 413 35.60 -5.27 8.03
CA GLU A 413 36.14 -6.49 7.42
C GLU A 413 35.58 -7.77 8.07
N GLU A 414 35.35 -7.74 9.39
CA GLU A 414 34.83 -8.85 10.19
C GLU A 414 33.40 -9.24 9.80
N GLU A 415 33.02 -10.52 9.96
CA GLU A 415 31.64 -10.97 9.73
C GLU A 415 30.69 -10.73 10.92
N GLY A 416 31.26 -10.54 12.12
CA GLY A 416 30.52 -10.41 13.38
C GLY A 416 30.13 -11.76 14.02
N PRO A 417 29.66 -11.76 15.28
CA PRO A 417 29.29 -12.96 16.01
C PRO A 417 27.93 -13.51 15.58
N ALA A 418 27.67 -14.77 15.94
CA ALA A 418 26.32 -15.32 15.87
C ALA A 418 25.34 -14.47 16.70
N LEU A 419 24.22 -14.10 16.09
CA LEU A 419 23.20 -13.26 16.73
C LEU A 419 22.45 -14.04 17.83
N THR A 420 22.25 -13.38 18.97
CA THR A 420 21.62 -13.94 20.17
C THR A 420 20.28 -13.29 20.51
N PHE A 421 19.74 -12.44 19.64
CA PHE A 421 18.46 -11.76 19.85
C PHE A 421 17.29 -12.75 19.84
N THR A 422 16.29 -12.51 20.68
CA THR A 422 15.08 -13.36 20.80
C THR A 422 14.28 -13.42 19.49
N ASP A 423 14.38 -12.39 18.65
CA ASP A 423 13.73 -12.25 17.35
C ASP A 423 14.67 -12.50 16.16
N THR A 424 15.85 -13.12 16.37
CA THR A 424 16.86 -13.37 15.31
C THR A 424 16.27 -14.02 14.05
N ALA A 425 15.29 -14.92 14.20
CA ALA A 425 14.61 -15.57 13.07
C ALA A 425 13.79 -14.61 12.18
N THR A 426 13.47 -13.40 12.67
CA THR A 426 12.79 -12.34 11.91
C THR A 426 13.75 -11.39 11.20
N ILE A 427 15.04 -11.43 11.55
CA ILE A 427 16.10 -10.68 10.88
C ILE A 427 16.36 -11.37 9.54
N GLY A 428 15.94 -10.74 8.44
CA GLY A 428 16.13 -11.29 7.09
C GLY A 428 17.61 -11.50 6.77
N ALA A 429 17.94 -12.57 6.04
CA ALA A 429 19.32 -12.97 5.73
C ALA A 429 20.19 -11.83 5.15
N TRP A 430 19.59 -10.95 4.32
CA TRP A 430 20.21 -9.75 3.76
C TRP A 430 20.75 -8.77 4.82
N ALA A 431 20.18 -8.75 6.03
CA ALA A 431 20.57 -7.89 7.14
C ALA A 431 21.42 -8.59 8.19
N GLN A 432 21.40 -9.93 8.28
CA GLN A 432 22.04 -10.67 9.38
C GLN A 432 23.53 -10.36 9.53
N LYS A 433 24.30 -10.32 8.42
CA LYS A 433 25.72 -9.93 8.46
C LYS A 433 25.92 -8.51 9.00
N ALA A 434 25.16 -7.53 8.50
CA ALA A 434 25.29 -6.15 8.97
C ALA A 434 24.87 -5.98 10.44
N VAL A 435 23.84 -6.70 10.89
CA VAL A 435 23.43 -6.67 12.31
C VAL A 435 24.50 -7.34 13.18
N ALA A 436 25.12 -8.44 12.74
CA ALA A 436 26.25 -9.07 13.44
C ALA A 436 27.46 -8.13 13.53
N GLN A 437 27.84 -7.49 12.43
CA GLN A 437 28.89 -6.46 12.40
C GLN A 437 28.58 -5.30 13.35
N ALA A 438 27.34 -4.82 13.38
CA ALA A 438 26.91 -3.75 14.29
C ALA A 438 26.92 -4.19 15.77
N VAL A 439 26.67 -5.47 16.07
CA VAL A 439 26.83 -6.03 17.42
C VAL A 439 28.31 -6.11 17.80
N GLN A 440 29.17 -6.61 16.91
CA GLN A 440 30.62 -6.72 17.13
C GLN A 440 31.26 -5.35 17.42
N ALA A 441 30.84 -4.33 16.68
CA ALA A 441 31.30 -2.95 16.86
C ALA A 441 30.66 -2.22 18.06
N GLY A 442 29.79 -2.87 18.83
CA GLY A 442 29.07 -2.26 19.96
C GLY A 442 28.04 -1.19 19.57
N ILE A 443 27.72 -1.08 18.28
CA ILE A 443 26.82 -0.07 17.69
C ILE A 443 25.36 -0.33 18.08
N THR A 444 24.96 -1.60 18.15
CA THR A 444 23.65 -2.02 18.65
C THR A 444 23.76 -3.11 19.70
N LYS A 445 22.86 -3.09 20.68
CA LYS A 445 22.77 -4.06 21.79
C LYS A 445 21.39 -4.73 21.88
N GLY A 446 20.49 -4.46 20.93
CA GLY A 446 19.07 -4.78 21.05
C GLY A 446 18.35 -3.87 22.05
N TYR A 447 17.14 -4.25 22.45
CA TYR A 447 16.36 -3.61 23.51
C TYR A 447 16.37 -4.45 24.80
N ALA A 448 15.77 -3.91 25.86
CA ALA A 448 15.68 -4.57 27.18
C ALA A 448 14.87 -5.88 27.20
N ASP A 449 14.07 -6.16 26.17
CA ASP A 449 13.35 -7.43 25.95
C ASP A 449 14.21 -8.51 25.26
N GLY A 450 15.46 -8.19 24.90
CA GLY A 450 16.38 -9.08 24.20
C GLY A 450 16.16 -9.18 22.69
N ALA A 451 15.27 -8.37 22.10
CA ALA A 451 15.01 -8.35 20.67
C ALA A 451 15.77 -7.22 19.96
N PHE A 452 15.93 -7.33 18.64
CA PHE A 452 16.51 -6.28 17.77
C PHE A 452 15.43 -5.39 17.12
N HIS A 453 14.23 -5.92 16.92
CA HIS A 453 13.07 -5.38 16.19
C HIS A 453 13.41 -4.96 14.75
N PRO A 454 13.83 -5.89 13.87
CA PRO A 454 14.37 -5.57 12.54
C PRO A 454 13.40 -4.82 11.62
N ASN A 455 12.09 -5.09 11.76
CA ASN A 455 11.04 -4.54 10.90
C ASN A 455 10.40 -3.26 11.47
N ALA A 456 10.75 -2.85 12.70
CA ALA A 456 10.28 -1.60 13.26
C ALA A 456 10.94 -0.40 12.54
N GLN A 457 10.19 0.67 12.33
CA GLN A 457 10.70 1.93 11.78
C GLN A 457 11.68 2.57 12.80
N ILE A 458 12.86 3.00 12.34
CA ILE A 458 13.86 3.60 13.24
C ILE A 458 13.50 5.05 13.57
N THR A 459 13.46 5.37 14.87
CA THR A 459 13.29 6.74 15.36
C THR A 459 14.57 7.55 15.21
N ARG A 460 14.44 8.88 15.19
CA ARG A 460 15.61 9.78 15.14
C ARG A 460 16.53 9.62 16.34
N ALA A 461 16.00 9.34 17.54
CA ALA A 461 16.80 9.07 18.73
C ALA A 461 17.67 7.80 18.58
N GLU A 462 17.09 6.69 18.13
CA GLU A 462 17.81 5.42 17.91
C GLU A 462 18.86 5.56 16.82
N MET A 463 18.52 6.23 15.71
CA MET A 463 19.45 6.59 14.65
C MET A 463 20.67 7.32 15.24
N THR A 464 20.47 8.42 15.97
CA THR A 464 21.59 9.18 16.56
C THR A 464 22.40 8.40 17.59
N ALA A 465 21.77 7.51 18.36
CA ALA A 465 22.49 6.65 19.31
C ALA A 465 23.38 5.62 18.60
N MET A 466 22.89 4.97 17.54
CA MET A 466 23.71 4.07 16.71
C MET A 466 24.89 4.81 16.07
N LEU A 467 24.66 6.02 15.55
CA LEU A 467 25.71 6.84 14.94
C LEU A 467 26.78 7.29 15.96
N ALA A 468 26.38 7.58 17.20
CA ALA A 468 27.29 7.96 18.27
C ALA A 468 28.11 6.78 18.79
N ASN A 469 27.49 5.60 18.96
CA ASN A 469 28.19 4.37 19.26
C ASN A 469 29.22 4.02 18.17
N ALA A 470 28.87 4.20 16.89
CA ALA A 470 29.77 3.98 15.76
C ALA A 470 30.95 4.96 15.73
N ALA A 471 30.79 6.15 16.29
CA ALA A 471 31.85 7.15 16.47
C ALA A 471 32.60 6.99 17.82
N GLY A 472 32.32 5.97 18.61
CA GLY A 472 32.97 5.72 19.90
C GLY A 472 32.63 6.75 20.99
N ILE A 473 31.53 7.50 20.83
CA ILE A 473 31.12 8.53 21.79
C ILE A 473 30.57 7.86 23.06
N PRO A 474 31.09 8.21 24.26
CA PRO A 474 30.60 7.63 25.50
C PRO A 474 29.14 8.04 25.79
N ALA A 475 28.44 7.18 26.53
CA ALA A 475 27.11 7.50 27.02
C ALA A 475 27.21 8.57 28.12
N ASP A 476 26.49 9.68 27.93
CA ASP A 476 26.21 10.68 28.95
C ASP A 476 24.71 11.00 28.90
N GLU A 477 24.01 10.55 29.93
CA GLU A 477 22.56 10.71 30.10
C GLU A 477 22.13 12.16 30.40
N ASN A 478 23.09 13.03 30.72
CA ASN A 478 22.84 14.44 31.07
C ASN A 478 23.38 15.41 29.98
N ALA A 479 23.88 14.89 28.86
CA ALA A 479 24.45 15.71 27.79
C ALA A 479 23.41 16.71 27.23
N ALA A 480 23.70 18.00 27.35
CA ALA A 480 22.83 19.07 26.87
C ALA A 480 22.80 19.09 25.33
N THR A 481 21.66 18.75 24.72
CA THR A 481 21.56 18.68 23.25
C THR A 481 21.31 20.04 22.59
N GLY A 482 20.87 21.04 23.35
CA GLY A 482 20.55 22.38 22.86
C GLY A 482 19.36 22.46 21.89
N PHE A 483 18.52 21.42 21.79
CA PHE A 483 17.24 21.47 21.09
C PHE A 483 16.11 21.94 22.04
N ALA A 484 15.04 22.51 21.50
CA ALA A 484 13.93 23.06 22.28
C ALA A 484 13.10 21.98 23.01
N ASP A 485 13.06 20.77 22.44
CA ASP A 485 12.42 19.56 22.96
C ASP A 485 13.41 18.65 23.70
N ASP A 486 14.52 19.18 24.22
CA ASP A 486 15.56 18.42 24.92
C ASP A 486 14.99 17.53 26.05
N LYS A 487 13.94 17.99 26.74
CA LYS A 487 13.21 17.23 27.78
C LYS A 487 12.54 15.94 27.30
N ASP A 488 12.24 15.83 25.99
CA ASP A 488 11.55 14.69 25.39
C ASP A 488 12.54 13.68 24.78
N ILE A 489 13.84 14.00 24.78
CA ILE A 489 14.92 13.12 24.33
C ILE A 489 15.23 12.12 25.44
N PRO A 490 15.11 10.80 25.21
CA PRO A 490 15.44 9.79 26.21
C PRO A 490 16.90 9.90 26.69
N ALA A 491 17.13 9.68 27.99
CA ALA A 491 18.45 9.74 28.61
C ALA A 491 19.54 9.00 27.82
N TRP A 492 19.27 7.75 27.43
CA TRP A 492 20.19 6.92 26.65
C TRP A 492 20.57 7.48 25.26
N ALA A 493 19.81 8.43 24.71
CA ALA A 493 20.07 9.07 23.41
C ALA A 493 20.83 10.39 23.53
N LYS A 494 20.93 10.99 24.73
CA LYS A 494 21.38 12.37 24.97
C LYS A 494 22.75 12.68 24.36
N SER A 495 23.78 11.91 24.70
CA SER A 495 25.12 12.12 24.14
C SER A 495 25.15 11.96 22.62
N GLY A 496 24.36 11.04 22.06
CA GLY A 496 24.27 10.83 20.62
C GLY A 496 23.58 11.96 19.87
N VAL A 497 22.52 12.55 20.43
CA VAL A 497 21.87 13.73 19.84
C VAL A 497 22.77 14.97 19.98
N ALA A 498 23.43 15.15 21.12
CA ALA A 498 24.38 16.25 21.33
C ALA A 498 25.56 16.17 20.34
N TYR A 499 26.17 14.99 20.19
CA TYR A 499 27.20 14.72 19.18
C TYR A 499 26.70 15.01 17.75
N ALA A 500 25.54 14.46 17.38
CA ALA A 500 24.99 14.63 16.04
C ALA A 500 24.70 16.10 15.69
N LYS A 501 24.33 16.94 16.68
CA LYS A 501 24.20 18.38 16.52
C LYS A 501 25.56 19.08 16.40
N GLN A 502 26.47 18.82 17.34
CA GLN A 502 27.79 19.47 17.40
C GLN A 502 28.63 19.18 16.15
N ALA A 503 28.56 17.96 15.63
CA ALA A 503 29.26 17.54 14.42
C ALA A 503 28.54 17.95 13.12
N GLY A 504 27.38 18.63 13.20
CA GLY A 504 26.59 19.04 12.03
C GLY A 504 25.94 17.90 11.25
N ILE A 505 25.91 16.69 11.81
CA ILE A 505 25.36 15.49 11.17
C ILE A 505 23.84 15.61 11.02
N VAL A 506 23.16 16.08 12.07
CA VAL A 506 21.71 16.27 12.12
C VAL A 506 21.36 17.74 12.35
N GLN A 507 20.50 18.28 11.50
CA GLN A 507 19.80 19.53 11.76
C GLN A 507 18.47 19.28 12.48
N GLY A 508 18.05 20.25 13.28
CA GLY A 508 16.71 20.27 13.87
C GLY A 508 15.64 20.44 12.80
N LYS A 509 14.40 20.11 13.18
CA LYS A 509 13.19 20.47 12.44
C LYS A 509 12.79 21.91 12.83
N GLY A 510 11.58 22.34 12.45
CA GLY A 510 11.03 23.64 12.84
C GLY A 510 11.19 23.92 14.34
N ASP A 511 11.29 25.20 14.69
CA ASP A 511 11.40 25.69 16.07
C ASP A 511 12.57 25.09 16.90
N ASN A 512 13.66 24.70 16.23
CA ASN A 512 14.84 24.05 16.84
C ASN A 512 14.46 22.77 17.61
N GLN A 513 13.49 22.00 17.13
CA GLN A 513 13.12 20.70 17.69
C GLN A 513 13.96 19.56 17.07
N PHE A 514 14.34 18.57 17.86
CA PHE A 514 14.96 17.34 17.38
C PHE A 514 13.94 16.31 16.87
N ALA A 515 12.76 16.27 17.49
CA ALA A 515 11.69 15.29 17.33
C ALA A 515 12.17 13.83 17.54
N PRO A 516 12.55 13.44 18.78
CA PRO A 516 13.24 12.17 19.06
C PRO A 516 12.47 10.91 18.64
N GLN A 517 11.14 10.93 18.79
CA GLN A 517 10.26 9.81 18.44
C GLN A 517 9.81 9.80 16.97
N ALA A 518 10.13 10.84 16.18
CA ALA A 518 9.77 10.85 14.77
C ALA A 518 10.64 9.83 14.00
N TYR A 519 10.02 9.09 13.09
CA TYR A 519 10.72 8.13 12.24
C TYR A 519 11.64 8.82 11.23
N THR A 520 12.71 8.11 10.87
CA THR A 520 13.72 8.59 9.92
C THR A 520 13.34 8.18 8.50
N THR A 521 13.26 9.14 7.58
CA THR A 521 13.07 8.86 6.14
C THR A 521 14.36 8.36 5.48
N ARG A 522 14.24 7.65 4.35
CA ARG A 522 15.38 7.13 3.57
C ARG A 522 16.30 8.26 3.08
N ALA A 523 15.73 9.43 2.76
CA ALA A 523 16.44 10.66 2.42
C ALA A 523 17.22 11.28 3.62
N GLU A 524 16.62 11.32 4.81
CA GLU A 524 17.33 11.72 6.05
C GLU A 524 18.47 10.73 6.34
N ALA A 525 18.20 9.43 6.27
CA ALA A 525 19.16 8.37 6.57
C ALA A 525 20.42 8.41 5.68
N VAL A 526 20.29 8.56 4.35
CA VAL A 526 21.48 8.72 3.49
C VAL A 526 22.23 10.02 3.74
N THR A 527 21.53 11.08 4.11
CA THR A 527 22.15 12.40 4.37
C THR A 527 23.02 12.33 5.63
N VAL A 528 22.52 11.76 6.74
CA VAL A 528 23.31 11.65 7.97
C VAL A 528 24.52 10.71 7.82
N LEU A 529 24.38 9.63 7.06
CA LEU A 529 25.48 8.69 6.79
C LEU A 529 26.58 9.32 5.93
N LEU A 530 26.21 10.09 4.91
CA LEU A 530 27.18 10.86 4.12
C LEU A 530 27.87 11.97 4.92
N ASN A 531 27.17 12.60 5.87
CA ASN A 531 27.77 13.57 6.78
C ASN A 531 28.84 12.90 7.68
N ILE A 532 28.56 11.69 8.20
CA ILE A 532 29.52 10.92 8.99
C ILE A 532 30.73 10.46 8.16
N LEU A 533 30.49 9.94 6.96
CA LEU A 533 31.58 9.54 6.06
C LEU A 533 32.51 10.73 5.73
N ALA A 534 31.96 11.94 5.61
CA ALA A 534 32.73 13.17 5.40
C ALA A 534 33.49 13.67 6.66
N LEU A 535 33.12 13.20 7.85
CA LEU A 535 33.86 13.46 9.10
C LEU A 535 35.02 12.47 9.29
N GLN A 536 34.85 11.22 8.84
CA GLN A 536 35.90 10.19 8.87
C GLN A 536 36.98 10.39 7.78
N SER A 537 36.72 11.22 6.77
CA SER A 537 37.68 11.56 5.71
C SER A 537 38.51 12.82 5.99
N LYS A 538 38.61 13.26 7.26
CA LYS A 538 39.36 14.42 7.74
C LYS A 538 40.33 14.01 8.83
#